data_AF-A0A968XZL3-F1
#
_entry.id   AF-A0A968XZL3-F1
#
_cell.length_a   1.000
_cell.length_b   1.000
_cell.length_c   1.000
_cell.angle_alpha   90.00
_cell.angle_beta   90.00
_cell.angle_gamma   90.00
#
_symmetry.space_group_name_H-M   'P 1'
#
loop_
_entity.id
_entity.type
_entity.pdbx_description
1 polymer ?
#
loop_
_entity_poly.entity_id
_entity_poly.type
_entity_poly.pdbx_seq_one_letter_code
_entity_poly.pdbx_strand_id
1 'polypeptide(L)'
;MKRSILKVGMTAMFVGVMGGINLSIAPANSTAEVMVIAQLREIVLSSDGFFLPSKNIYCRVRKAVDRNDADRDFLRCEIASSLKPTPPQPSDCQLDWGSGLVLPITKKAEVLCAGDTIYDATYPTLQYGQTWKNAGFHL
;
A
#
# COMPACT_ATOMS: atom_id res chain seq x y z
N MET A 1 14.39 6.09 55.83
CA MET A 1 15.64 5.64 56.47
C MET A 1 16.30 4.59 55.58
N LYS A 2 17.62 4.74 55.35
CA LYS A 2 18.58 3.86 54.66
C LYS A 2 18.54 3.74 53.12
N ARG A 3 19.43 4.53 52.51
CA ARG A 3 20.13 4.32 51.23
C ARG A 3 21.23 3.25 51.39
N SER A 4 21.66 2.64 50.27
CA SER A 4 23.01 2.15 49.91
C SER A 4 22.85 1.06 48.82
N ILE A 5 23.01 1.33 47.51
CA ILE A 5 24.26 1.42 46.72
C ILE A 5 25.38 0.52 47.26
N LEU A 6 25.61 -0.61 46.59
CA LEU A 6 26.86 -1.35 46.64
C LEU A 6 27.54 -1.24 45.25
N LYS A 7 28.73 -0.65 45.25
CA LYS A 7 29.74 -0.70 44.17
C LYS A 7 30.73 -1.82 44.51
N VAL A 8 31.67 -2.05 43.58
CA VAL A 8 32.92 -2.84 43.67
C VAL A 8 32.76 -4.26 43.08
N GLY A 9 33.61 -4.75 42.19
CA GLY A 9 34.87 -4.21 41.68
C GLY A 9 35.39 -5.03 40.49
N MET A 10 36.13 -4.34 39.63
CA MET A 10 36.86 -4.85 38.49
C MET A 10 38.19 -5.44 38.97
N THR A 11 38.46 -6.71 38.65
CA THR A 11 39.81 -7.28 38.75
C THR A 11 40.12 -8.03 37.46
N ALA A 12 40.99 -7.42 36.67
CA ALA A 12 41.57 -8.00 35.46
C ALA A 12 42.61 -9.07 35.83
N MET A 13 42.65 -10.16 35.07
CA MET A 13 43.82 -11.03 34.96
C MET A 13 44.32 -10.90 33.51
N PHE A 14 45.43 -10.17 33.35
CA PHE A 14 46.24 -10.20 32.13
C PHE A 14 47.26 -11.33 32.28
N VAL A 15 47.23 -12.30 31.36
CA VAL A 15 48.38 -13.16 31.04
C VAL A 15 48.56 -13.04 29.52
N GLY A 16 49.69 -12.49 29.12
CA GLY A 16 49.94 -12.07 27.74
C GLY A 16 50.44 -13.18 26.81
N VAL A 17 50.30 -12.93 25.51
CA VAL A 17 51.24 -13.30 24.45
C VAL A 17 51.22 -12.18 23.41
N MET A 18 52.39 -11.66 23.07
CA MET A 18 52.61 -10.72 21.98
C MET A 18 52.35 -11.42 20.63
N GLY A 19 51.44 -10.88 19.82
CA GLY A 19 51.23 -11.29 18.45
C GLY A 19 50.45 -10.21 17.71
N GLY A 20 51.15 -9.42 16.89
CA GLY A 20 50.54 -8.38 16.07
C GLY A 20 49.55 -8.99 15.09
N ILE A 21 48.31 -8.49 15.11
CA ILE A 21 47.34 -8.72 14.04
C ILE A 21 46.96 -7.37 13.45
N ASN A 22 47.20 -7.25 12.14
CA ASN A 22 46.84 -6.11 11.31
C ASN A 22 45.37 -5.74 11.52
N LEU A 23 45.10 -4.47 11.82
CA LEU A 23 43.76 -3.91 11.80
C LEU A 23 43.34 -3.75 10.33
N SER A 24 42.84 -4.82 9.71
CA SER A 24 42.14 -4.71 8.44
C SER A 24 40.73 -4.23 8.73
N ILE A 25 40.47 -2.94 8.49
CA ILE A 25 39.11 -2.41 8.40
C ILE A 25 38.55 -2.95 7.09
N ALA A 26 37.86 -4.09 7.13
CA ALA A 26 37.01 -4.48 6.03
C ALA A 26 35.88 -3.44 5.94
N PRO A 27 35.55 -2.89 4.74
CA PRO A 27 34.34 -2.13 4.61
C PRO A 27 33.19 -3.07 4.95
N ALA A 28 32.38 -2.68 5.95
CA ALA A 28 31.13 -3.34 6.26
C ALA A 28 30.18 -3.09 5.09
N ASN A 29 30.35 -3.82 3.98
CA ASN A 29 29.35 -3.89 2.94
C ASN A 29 28.25 -4.81 3.44
N SER A 30 27.43 -4.25 4.34
CA SER A 30 26.28 -4.88 4.94
C SER A 30 25.25 -5.14 3.84
N THR A 31 25.27 -6.36 3.30
CA THR A 31 24.24 -6.89 2.39
C THR A 31 22.83 -6.87 3.02
N ALA A 32 22.72 -6.62 4.32
CA ALA A 32 21.44 -6.49 5.02
C ALA A 32 20.67 -5.21 4.66
N GLU A 33 21.34 -4.11 4.26
CA GLU A 33 20.64 -2.85 3.93
C GLU A 33 19.85 -2.92 2.62
N VAL A 34 20.30 -3.76 1.66
CA VAL A 34 19.64 -3.90 0.35
C VAL A 34 18.38 -4.79 0.44
N MET A 35 18.37 -5.79 1.31
CA MET A 35 17.22 -6.70 1.48
C MET A 35 15.99 -5.98 2.07
N VAL A 36 16.18 -5.08 3.03
CA VAL A 36 15.08 -4.30 3.65
C VAL A 36 14.37 -3.42 2.61
N ILE A 37 15.12 -2.82 1.68
CA ILE A 37 14.55 -1.94 0.65
C ILE A 37 13.73 -2.73 -0.37
N ALA A 38 14.14 -3.95 -0.72
CA ALA A 38 13.38 -4.82 -1.64
C ALA A 38 12.10 -5.35 -0.97
N GLN A 39 12.15 -5.73 0.30
CA GLN A 39 10.97 -6.18 1.06
C GLN A 39 9.94 -5.05 1.27
N LEU A 40 10.38 -3.80 1.43
CA LEU A 40 9.48 -2.65 1.58
C LEU A 40 8.68 -2.32 0.30
N ARG A 41 9.11 -2.78 -0.89
CA ARG A 41 8.35 -2.55 -2.14
C ARG A 41 7.12 -3.42 -2.27
N GLU A 42 7.13 -4.63 -1.69
CA GLU A 42 5.96 -5.52 -1.70
C GLU A 42 4.95 -5.21 -0.57
N ILE A 43 5.38 -4.48 0.47
CA ILE A 43 4.54 -4.18 1.65
C ILE A 43 3.44 -3.12 1.36
N VAL A 44 3.52 -2.37 0.25
CA VAL A 44 2.71 -1.15 0.06
C VAL A 44 1.28 -1.38 -0.45
N LEU A 45 0.88 -2.58 -0.89
CA LEU A 45 -0.36 -2.73 -1.68
C LEU A 45 -1.27 -3.91 -1.27
N SER A 46 -1.32 -4.24 0.02
CA SER A 46 -2.34 -5.19 0.56
C SER A 46 -3.68 -4.53 0.93
N SER A 47 -3.90 -3.26 0.56
CA SER A 47 -5.19 -2.60 0.71
C SER A 47 -6.18 -3.05 -0.36
N ASP A 48 -7.48 -2.97 -0.04
CA ASP A 48 -8.56 -3.20 -1.01
C ASP A 48 -8.79 -2.00 -1.94
N GLY A 49 -8.10 -0.87 -1.71
CA GLY A 49 -8.17 0.34 -2.53
C GLY A 49 -6.89 1.17 -2.51
N PHE A 50 -6.85 2.20 -3.34
CA PHE A 50 -5.69 3.09 -3.51
C PHE A 50 -6.11 4.44 -4.08
N PHE A 51 -5.27 5.46 -3.89
CA PHE A 51 -5.32 6.71 -4.64
C PHE A 51 -4.35 6.69 -5.82
N LEU A 52 -4.71 7.38 -6.89
CA LEU A 52 -3.73 7.81 -7.89
C LEU A 52 -2.92 9.02 -7.38
N PRO A 53 -1.72 9.29 -7.95
CA PRO A 53 -0.82 10.32 -7.45
C PRO A 53 -1.40 11.73 -7.41
N SER A 54 -2.29 12.08 -8.34
CA SER A 54 -2.97 13.38 -8.36
C SER A 54 -4.00 13.56 -7.25
N LYS A 55 -4.38 12.48 -6.55
CA LYS A 55 -5.46 12.42 -5.55
C LYS A 55 -6.85 12.76 -6.10
N ASN A 56 -6.98 12.99 -7.40
CA ASN A 56 -8.27 13.20 -8.05
C ASN A 56 -9.06 11.89 -8.23
N ILE A 57 -8.36 10.75 -8.26
CA ILE A 57 -8.96 9.43 -8.50
C ILE A 57 -8.56 8.49 -7.38
N TYR A 58 -9.55 7.77 -6.85
CA TYR A 58 -9.35 6.68 -5.91
C TYR A 58 -10.22 5.50 -6.29
N CYS A 59 -9.73 4.30 -6.00
CA CYS A 59 -10.38 3.06 -6.40
C CYS A 59 -10.39 2.08 -5.25
N ARG A 60 -11.38 1.18 -5.23
CA ARG A 60 -11.41 -0.01 -4.38
C ARG A 60 -12.05 -1.20 -5.07
N VAL A 61 -11.60 -2.40 -4.73
CA VAL A 61 -12.29 -3.64 -5.08
C VAL A 61 -13.63 -3.66 -4.34
N ARG A 62 -14.71 -3.94 -5.07
CA ARG A 62 -15.97 -4.36 -4.50
C ARG A 62 -16.17 -5.83 -4.85
N LYS A 63 -16.51 -6.63 -3.83
CA LYS A 63 -16.85 -8.03 -4.02
C LYS A 63 -18.33 -8.19 -4.32
N ALA A 64 -18.64 -9.15 -5.15
CA ALA A 64 -20.01 -9.57 -5.39
C ALA A 64 -20.69 -10.03 -4.10
N VAL A 65 -21.96 -9.67 -3.92
CA VAL A 65 -22.76 -10.15 -2.78
C VAL A 65 -23.06 -11.65 -2.91
N ASP A 66 -23.18 -12.17 -4.14
CA ASP A 66 -23.35 -13.60 -4.45
C ASP A 66 -22.04 -14.25 -4.90
N ARG A 67 -21.54 -15.19 -4.10
CA ARG A 67 -20.24 -15.89 -4.29
C ARG A 67 -20.17 -16.83 -5.49
N ASN A 68 -21.30 -17.11 -6.15
CA ASN A 68 -21.40 -18.07 -7.26
C ASN A 68 -21.08 -17.47 -8.64
N ASP A 69 -20.72 -16.17 -8.69
CA ASP A 69 -20.38 -15.48 -9.93
C ASP A 69 -19.02 -14.78 -9.75
N ALA A 70 -17.94 -15.52 -10.00
CA ALA A 70 -16.56 -15.08 -9.80
C ALA A 70 -16.16 -13.91 -10.72
N ASP A 71 -16.97 -13.58 -11.74
CA ASP A 71 -16.78 -12.44 -12.65
C ASP A 71 -17.42 -11.13 -12.13
N ARG A 72 -17.88 -11.11 -10.87
CA ARG A 72 -18.51 -9.94 -10.25
C ARG A 72 -17.64 -9.15 -9.29
N ASP A 73 -16.39 -9.54 -9.05
CA ASP A 73 -15.47 -8.60 -8.41
C ASP A 73 -15.17 -7.49 -9.42
N PHE A 74 -15.40 -6.24 -9.01
CA PHE A 74 -15.17 -5.08 -9.85
C PHE A 74 -14.37 -4.03 -9.11
N LEU A 75 -13.56 -3.30 -9.86
CA LEU A 75 -12.90 -2.12 -9.34
C LEU A 75 -13.85 -0.94 -9.48
N ARG A 76 -14.34 -0.41 -8.36
CA ARG A 76 -15.04 0.87 -8.35
C ARG A 76 -13.99 1.96 -8.22
N CYS A 77 -14.04 2.96 -9.10
CA CYS A 77 -13.23 4.16 -9.00
C CYS A 77 -14.13 5.40 -8.91
N GLU A 78 -13.69 6.40 -8.17
CA GLU A 78 -14.36 7.70 -8.09
C GLU A 78 -13.39 8.81 -8.52
N ILE A 79 -13.90 9.73 -9.33
CA ILE A 79 -13.20 10.90 -9.85
C ILE A 79 -13.75 12.12 -9.12
N ALA A 80 -12.96 12.73 -8.25
CA ALA A 80 -13.37 13.89 -7.45
C ALA A 80 -13.78 15.09 -8.33
N SER A 81 -13.16 15.24 -9.49
CA SER A 81 -13.50 16.30 -10.46
C SER A 81 -14.67 15.96 -11.40
N SER A 82 -15.25 14.77 -11.29
CA SER A 82 -16.16 14.16 -12.28
C SER A 82 -15.58 14.01 -13.69
N LEU A 83 -16.25 13.23 -14.53
CA LEU A 83 -15.95 13.08 -15.96
C LEU A 83 -16.17 14.39 -16.71
N LYS A 84 -15.35 14.64 -17.74
CA LYS A 84 -15.42 15.83 -18.60
C LYS A 84 -15.23 15.43 -20.07
N PRO A 85 -16.25 15.58 -20.94
CA PRO A 85 -17.64 15.93 -20.59
C PRO A 85 -18.32 14.81 -19.78
N THR A 86 -19.31 15.19 -18.97
CA THR A 86 -20.18 14.21 -18.29
C THR A 86 -21.06 13.50 -19.30
N PRO A 87 -21.11 12.15 -19.35
CA PRO A 87 -22.02 11.43 -20.22
C PRO A 87 -23.49 11.70 -19.88
N PRO A 88 -24.43 11.58 -20.83
CA PRO A 88 -25.86 11.70 -20.54
C PRO A 88 -26.28 10.78 -19.40
N GLN A 89 -27.00 11.33 -18.42
CA GLN A 89 -27.50 10.56 -17.29
C GLN A 89 -28.71 9.72 -17.73
N PRO A 90 -28.71 8.40 -17.47
CA PRO A 90 -29.86 7.53 -17.71
C PRO A 90 -31.08 7.97 -16.92
N SER A 91 -32.28 7.82 -17.49
CA SER A 91 -33.54 8.24 -16.85
C SER A 91 -33.90 7.43 -15.60
N ASP A 92 -33.36 6.23 -15.47
CA ASP A 92 -33.51 5.35 -14.31
C ASP A 92 -32.50 5.66 -13.19
N CYS A 93 -31.50 6.51 -13.44
CA CYS A 93 -30.58 6.97 -12.41
C CYS A 93 -31.11 8.25 -11.73
N GLN A 94 -31.50 8.12 -10.46
CA GLN A 94 -31.97 9.23 -9.62
C GLN A 94 -30.93 9.70 -8.58
N LEU A 95 -29.67 9.30 -8.74
CA LEU A 95 -28.56 9.61 -7.83
C LEU A 95 -27.45 10.38 -8.57
N ASP A 96 -26.29 10.53 -7.93
CA ASP A 96 -25.14 11.20 -8.54
C ASP A 96 -24.62 10.39 -9.74
N TRP A 97 -24.27 11.11 -10.80
CA TRP A 97 -23.84 10.55 -12.08
C TRP A 97 -22.57 11.23 -12.58
N GLY A 98 -21.67 10.44 -13.17
CA GLY A 98 -20.47 10.93 -13.85
C GLY A 98 -19.22 11.06 -12.99
N SER A 99 -19.29 10.78 -11.69
CA SER A 99 -18.12 10.72 -10.80
C SER A 99 -17.66 9.30 -10.50
N GLY A 100 -18.57 8.33 -10.48
CA GLY A 100 -18.28 6.92 -10.23
C GLY A 100 -18.10 6.11 -11.51
N LEU A 101 -17.16 5.17 -11.49
CA LEU A 101 -16.90 4.19 -12.53
C LEU A 101 -16.88 2.78 -11.94
N VAL A 102 -17.45 1.83 -12.67
CA VAL A 102 -17.30 0.39 -12.42
C VAL A 102 -16.41 -0.18 -13.52
N LEU A 103 -15.34 -0.87 -13.13
CA LEU A 103 -14.40 -1.53 -14.02
C LEU A 103 -14.43 -3.03 -13.70
N PRO A 104 -15.24 -3.82 -14.42
CA PRO A 104 -15.19 -5.28 -14.34
C PRO A 104 -13.87 -5.78 -14.95
N ILE A 105 -13.40 -6.95 -14.52
CA ILE A 105 -12.14 -7.53 -15.02
C ILE A 105 -12.19 -7.80 -16.53
N THR A 106 -13.32 -8.30 -17.03
CA THR A 106 -13.45 -8.83 -18.40
C THR A 106 -14.34 -7.98 -19.31
N LYS A 107 -14.98 -6.93 -18.79
CA LYS A 107 -15.94 -6.09 -19.53
C LYS A 107 -15.44 -4.64 -19.62
N LYS A 108 -16.16 -3.83 -20.39
CA LYS A 108 -15.89 -2.39 -20.50
C LYS A 108 -16.22 -1.70 -19.18
N ALA A 109 -15.53 -0.59 -18.94
CA ALA A 109 -15.86 0.30 -17.84
C ALA A 109 -17.22 0.99 -18.08
N GLU A 110 -17.97 1.20 -17.01
CA GLU A 110 -19.31 1.80 -17.02
C GLU A 110 -19.39 2.93 -16.00
N VAL A 111 -20.24 3.93 -16.26
CA VAL A 111 -20.50 5.01 -15.30
C VAL A 111 -21.49 4.50 -14.26
N LEU A 112 -21.16 4.73 -13.00
CA LEU A 112 -21.98 4.29 -11.87
C LEU A 112 -22.96 5.39 -11.45
N CYS A 113 -24.24 5.01 -11.35
CA CYS A 113 -25.23 5.76 -10.59
C CYS A 113 -25.03 5.46 -9.09
N ALA A 114 -24.61 6.42 -8.28
CA ALA A 114 -24.29 6.19 -6.88
C ALA A 114 -24.76 7.32 -5.97
N GLY A 115 -25.19 6.98 -4.75
CA GLY A 115 -25.49 7.94 -3.68
C GLY A 115 -24.56 7.79 -2.48
N ASP A 116 -23.55 6.93 -2.59
CA ASP A 116 -22.49 6.70 -1.59
C ASP A 116 -21.13 7.08 -2.18
N THR A 117 -20.11 7.12 -1.31
CA THR A 117 -18.70 7.26 -1.72
C THR A 117 -17.87 6.08 -1.21
N ILE A 118 -16.84 5.73 -1.97
CA ILE A 118 -15.82 4.75 -1.54
C ILE A 118 -14.57 5.39 -0.93
N TYR A 119 -14.60 6.69 -0.66
CA TYR A 119 -13.44 7.41 -0.13
C TYR A 119 -13.00 6.86 1.22
N ASP A 120 -11.71 6.56 1.33
CA ASP A 120 -11.06 6.18 2.58
C ASP A 120 -9.69 6.87 2.64
N ALA A 121 -9.49 7.72 3.65
CA ALA A 121 -8.26 8.48 3.82
C ALA A 121 -7.05 7.59 4.15
N THR A 122 -7.29 6.34 4.55
CA THR A 122 -6.22 5.37 4.86
C THR A 122 -5.65 4.69 3.62
N TYR A 123 -6.28 4.86 2.45
CA TYR A 123 -5.79 4.23 1.22
C TYR A 123 -4.40 4.75 0.83
N PRO A 124 -3.47 3.84 0.47
CA PRO A 124 -2.15 4.24 0.02
C PRO A 124 -2.23 4.94 -1.33
N THR A 125 -1.18 5.69 -1.68
CA THR A 125 -1.00 6.18 -3.05
C THR A 125 -0.31 5.10 -3.88
N LEU A 126 -0.93 4.65 -4.97
CA LEU A 126 -0.27 3.85 -5.99
C LEU A 126 0.55 4.78 -6.90
N GLN A 127 1.88 4.73 -6.79
CA GLN A 127 2.74 5.60 -7.60
C GLN A 127 2.80 5.11 -9.06
N TYR A 128 3.02 6.03 -9.99
CA TYR A 128 3.25 5.66 -11.38
C TYR A 128 4.43 4.69 -11.51
N GLY A 129 4.26 3.65 -12.34
CA GLY A 129 5.26 2.60 -12.53
C GLY A 129 5.29 1.53 -11.43
N GLN A 130 4.47 1.65 -10.38
CA GLN A 130 4.21 0.56 -9.44
C GLN A 130 3.06 -0.31 -9.94
N THR A 131 3.01 -1.54 -9.44
CA THR A 131 1.93 -2.48 -9.73
C THR A 131 1.11 -2.76 -8.48
N TRP A 132 -0.21 -2.64 -8.58
CA TRP A 132 -1.17 -3.11 -7.57
C TRP A 132 -1.87 -4.38 -8.06
N LYS A 133 -1.96 -5.37 -7.18
CA LYS A 133 -2.59 -6.66 -7.48
C LYS A 133 -3.61 -7.00 -6.41
N ASN A 134 -4.88 -7.09 -6.78
CA ASN A 134 -5.95 -7.51 -5.87
C ASN A 134 -7.14 -8.05 -6.66
N ALA A 135 -7.81 -9.09 -6.17
CA ALA A 135 -9.03 -9.65 -6.76
C ALA A 135 -9.00 -9.83 -8.30
N GLY A 136 -7.87 -10.32 -8.84
CA GLY A 136 -7.70 -10.53 -10.29
C GLY A 136 -7.32 -9.28 -11.11
N PHE A 137 -7.30 -8.09 -10.48
CA PHE A 137 -6.78 -6.87 -11.10
C PHE A 137 -5.25 -6.82 -11.02
N HIS A 138 -4.63 -6.36 -12.12
CA HIS A 138 -3.19 -6.12 -12.26
C HIS A 138 -3.01 -4.74 -12.91
N LEU A 139 -2.85 -3.71 -12.08
CA LEU A 139 -2.72 -2.30 -12.50
C LEU A 139 -1.32 -1.78 -12.27
#